data_AF-A0A9P1JPZ6-F1
#
_entry.id   AF-A0A9P1JPZ6-F1
#
_cell.length_a   1.000
_cell.length_b   1.000
_cell.length_c   1.000
_cell.angle_alpha   90.00
_cell.angle_beta   90.00
_cell.angle_gamma   90.00
#
_symmetry.space_group_name_H-M   'P 1'
#
loop_
_entity.id
_entity.type
_entity.pdbx_description
1 polymer ?
#
loop_
_entity_poly.entity_id
_entity_poly.type
_entity_poly.pdbx_seq_one_letter_code
_entity_poly.pdbx_strand_id
1 'polypeptide(L)'
;MSDDIDKALDWLGNPVDCDGCAYRDRLAEGRCEPLRACVQDRYAKRIQRFFQWNGDLAGEHLDHPYFEVRANAARFAPIFIVPRLMDDPDETVRAAVARRLPRRLLLKMRGDPDREVRIAVASRLEDADLSPLMRDPDYSVRLRVARRVPEGMLPAMMHDEDPEIRLEVANRIGLDWLMSMAWDDSARVRMVVARRLPPEKLSALTGDADWCVRFVVASRLPPEDLAPLTEDPVDDVRTVAQKRRAGLPATGDLIPD
;
A
#
# COMPACT_ATOMS: atom_id res chain seq x y z
N MET A 1 11.31 -20.64 10.59
CA MET A 1 12.25 -21.45 9.80
C MET A 1 13.06 -20.46 8.99
N SER A 2 14.36 -20.35 9.24
CA SER A 2 15.19 -19.33 8.59
C SER A 2 15.30 -19.68 7.11
N ASP A 3 14.78 -18.83 6.21
CA ASP A 3 15.11 -18.84 4.77
C ASP A 3 16.56 -18.36 4.56
N ASP A 4 17.50 -18.87 5.37
CA ASP A 4 18.90 -18.60 5.18
C ASP A 4 19.39 -19.49 4.04
N ILE A 5 19.66 -18.85 2.93
CA ILE A 5 20.36 -19.46 1.80
C ILE A 5 21.77 -19.75 2.31
N ASP A 6 22.02 -20.93 2.86
CA ASP A 6 23.30 -21.30 3.49
C ASP A 6 24.49 -21.39 2.52
N LYS A 7 24.27 -21.13 1.23
CA LYS A 7 25.29 -21.18 0.17
C LYS A 7 25.46 -19.82 -0.50
N ALA A 8 26.71 -19.44 -0.75
CA ALA A 8 27.05 -18.28 -1.57
C ALA A 8 27.15 -18.77 -3.02
N LEU A 9 26.06 -18.63 -3.77
CA LEU A 9 26.01 -18.99 -5.18
C LEU A 9 25.84 -17.72 -6.02
N ASP A 10 26.51 -17.65 -7.16
CA ASP A 10 26.35 -16.59 -8.13
C ASP A 10 25.01 -16.69 -8.88
N TRP A 11 24.69 -15.70 -9.71
CA TRP A 11 23.44 -15.68 -10.49
C TRP A 11 23.36 -16.75 -11.58
N LEU A 12 24.46 -17.44 -11.87
CA LEU A 12 24.52 -18.62 -12.75
C LEU A 12 24.40 -19.94 -11.97
N GLY A 13 24.39 -19.89 -10.63
CA GLY A 13 24.29 -21.03 -9.75
C GLY A 13 25.62 -21.65 -9.34
N ASN A 14 26.75 -21.05 -9.69
CA ASN A 14 28.08 -21.53 -9.29
C ASN A 14 28.47 -21.01 -7.90
N PRO A 15 29.35 -21.67 -7.16
CA PRO A 15 29.93 -21.11 -5.94
C PRO A 15 30.58 -19.76 -6.19
N VAL A 16 30.30 -18.78 -5.33
CA VAL A 16 30.98 -17.48 -5.36
C VAL A 16 32.47 -17.70 -5.07
N ASP A 17 33.32 -17.29 -6.01
CA ASP A 17 34.78 -17.35 -5.89
C ASP A 17 35.34 -15.95 -5.59
N CYS A 18 35.98 -15.81 -4.43
CA CYS A 18 36.63 -14.56 -4.02
C CYS A 18 38.07 -14.44 -4.54
N ASP A 19 38.74 -15.54 -4.87
CA ASP A 19 40.15 -15.53 -5.25
C ASP A 19 40.37 -14.89 -6.62
N GLY A 20 39.43 -15.14 -7.55
CA GLY A 20 39.37 -14.54 -8.88
C GLY A 20 38.54 -13.26 -9.00
N CYS A 21 37.95 -12.76 -7.92
CA CYS A 21 36.99 -11.65 -7.97
C CYS A 21 37.66 -10.29 -8.27
N ALA A 22 37.00 -9.45 -9.08
CA ALA A 22 37.48 -8.09 -9.37
C ALA A 22 37.50 -7.17 -8.13
N TYR A 23 36.76 -7.50 -7.06
CA TYR A 23 36.56 -6.67 -5.87
C TYR A 23 37.33 -7.14 -4.64
N ARG A 24 38.53 -7.72 -4.84
CA ARG A 24 39.40 -8.16 -3.72
C ARG A 24 39.85 -7.01 -2.82
N ASP A 25 39.99 -5.82 -3.38
CA ASP A 25 40.22 -4.59 -2.62
C ASP A 25 39.08 -4.34 -1.62
N ARG A 26 37.82 -4.47 -2.07
CA ARG A 26 36.65 -4.33 -1.19
C ARG A 26 36.59 -5.42 -0.12
N LEU A 27 36.99 -6.65 -0.46
CA LEU A 27 37.08 -7.74 0.50
C LEU A 27 38.12 -7.45 1.59
N ALA A 28 39.30 -6.98 1.19
CA ALA A 28 40.39 -6.63 2.11
C ALA A 28 40.01 -5.49 3.06
N GLU A 29 39.16 -4.57 2.62
CA GLU A 29 38.61 -3.47 3.43
C GLU A 29 37.40 -3.87 4.28
N GLY A 30 36.93 -5.12 4.20
CA GLY A 30 35.71 -5.57 4.89
C GLY A 30 34.42 -4.96 4.32
N ARG A 31 34.46 -4.46 3.08
CA ARG A 31 33.34 -3.85 2.36
C ARG A 31 32.60 -4.85 1.47
N CYS A 32 32.98 -6.12 1.45
CA CYS A 32 32.17 -7.23 0.98
C CYS A 32 32.50 -8.50 1.77
N GLU A 33 31.59 -9.47 1.81
CA GLU A 33 31.75 -10.72 2.57
C GLU A 33 30.79 -11.79 2.00
N PRO A 34 31.28 -12.99 1.61
CA PRO A 34 30.41 -14.09 1.18
C PRO A 34 29.29 -14.38 2.19
N LEU A 35 28.13 -14.84 1.71
CA LEU A 35 26.91 -15.04 2.50
C LEU A 35 26.31 -13.77 3.15
N ARG A 36 26.99 -12.62 3.08
CA ARG A 36 26.53 -11.38 3.69
C ARG A 36 26.37 -10.24 2.70
N ALA A 37 27.40 -9.85 1.96
CA ALA A 37 27.36 -8.75 1.00
C ALA A 37 28.26 -9.06 -0.18
N CYS A 38 27.67 -9.40 -1.33
CA CYS A 38 28.40 -9.71 -2.54
C CYS A 38 27.56 -9.35 -3.76
N VAL A 39 28.15 -8.62 -4.71
CA VAL A 39 27.49 -8.28 -5.98
C VAL A 39 27.36 -9.48 -6.91
N GLN A 40 28.23 -10.47 -6.75
CA GLN A 40 28.21 -11.69 -7.55
C GLN A 40 27.13 -12.67 -7.08
N ASP A 41 26.62 -12.53 -5.85
CA ASP A 41 25.64 -13.45 -5.28
C ASP A 41 24.28 -13.32 -5.99
N ARG A 42 23.52 -14.42 -6.08
CA ARG A 42 22.16 -14.41 -6.63
C ARG A 42 21.11 -13.81 -5.70
N TYR A 43 21.39 -13.70 -4.41
CA TYR A 43 20.40 -13.26 -3.43
C TYR A 43 20.34 -11.73 -3.35
N ALA A 44 19.20 -11.17 -3.79
CA ALA A 44 18.92 -9.73 -3.81
C ALA A 44 19.36 -8.97 -2.55
N LYS A 45 19.12 -9.51 -1.34
CA LYS A 45 19.49 -8.82 -0.09
C LYS A 45 21.01 -8.68 0.11
N ARG A 46 21.80 -9.65 -0.38
CA ARG A 46 23.27 -9.60 -0.33
C ARG A 46 23.82 -8.62 -1.36
N ILE A 47 23.24 -8.60 -2.56
CA ILE A 47 23.57 -7.62 -3.61
C ILE A 47 23.25 -6.20 -3.12
N GLN A 48 22.05 -6.01 -2.54
CA GLN A 48 21.65 -4.72 -1.96
C GLN A 48 22.66 -4.26 -0.90
N ARG A 49 23.05 -5.15 0.01
CA ARG A 49 24.02 -4.84 1.07
C ARG A 49 25.39 -4.49 0.50
N PHE A 50 25.82 -5.17 -0.56
CA PHE A 50 27.06 -4.82 -1.27
C PHE A 50 27.02 -3.37 -1.77
N PHE A 51 25.97 -2.95 -2.47
CA PHE A 51 25.89 -1.57 -2.96
C PHE A 51 25.64 -0.53 -1.86
N GLN A 52 25.03 -0.93 -0.73
CA GLN A 52 24.95 -0.07 0.45
C GLN A 52 26.35 0.24 1.02
N TRP A 53 27.28 -0.72 0.95
CA TRP A 53 28.66 -0.55 1.42
C TRP A 53 29.58 0.03 0.34
N ASN A 54 29.24 -0.15 -0.93
CA ASN A 54 30.04 0.24 -2.10
C ASN A 54 29.21 1.06 -3.10
N GLY A 55 28.63 2.17 -2.64
CA GLY A 55 27.81 3.04 -3.49
C GLY A 55 28.58 3.64 -4.67
N ASP A 56 29.91 3.75 -4.55
CA ASP A 56 30.82 4.18 -5.61
C ASP A 56 30.75 3.27 -6.85
N LEU A 57 30.53 1.97 -6.67
CA LEU A 57 30.46 0.98 -7.75
C LEU A 57 29.09 0.89 -8.42
N ALA A 58 28.05 1.50 -7.84
CA ALA A 58 26.68 1.29 -8.30
C ALA A 58 26.46 1.76 -9.76
N GLY A 59 27.10 2.86 -10.18
CA GLY A 59 26.97 3.34 -11.55
C GLY A 59 27.53 2.38 -12.61
N GLU A 60 28.60 1.67 -12.28
CA GLU A 60 29.30 0.73 -13.17
C GLU A 60 28.49 -0.56 -13.40
N HIS A 61 27.55 -0.89 -12.50
CA HIS A 61 26.78 -2.13 -12.53
C HIS A 61 25.39 -1.99 -13.15
N LEU A 62 25.08 -0.82 -13.71
CA LEU A 62 23.78 -0.57 -14.34
C LEU A 62 23.61 -1.32 -15.68
N ASP A 63 24.68 -1.87 -16.28
CA ASP A 63 24.63 -2.70 -17.50
C ASP A 63 24.86 -4.19 -17.21
N HIS A 64 24.80 -4.60 -15.94
CA HIS A 64 25.08 -5.98 -15.52
C HIS A 64 24.06 -6.96 -16.15
N PRO A 65 24.47 -8.17 -16.60
CA PRO A 65 23.57 -9.13 -17.23
C PRO A 65 22.44 -9.58 -16.30
N TYR A 66 22.72 -9.72 -15.01
CA TYR A 66 21.71 -10.08 -14.02
C TYR A 66 20.87 -8.87 -13.59
N PHE A 67 19.55 -8.96 -13.78
CA PHE A 67 18.61 -7.88 -13.50
C PHE A 67 18.61 -7.44 -12.03
N GLU A 68 18.75 -8.37 -11.08
CA GLU A 68 18.81 -8.03 -9.64
C GLU A 68 20.00 -7.12 -9.31
N VAL A 69 21.13 -7.33 -9.99
CA VAL A 69 22.29 -6.44 -9.84
C VAL A 69 21.96 -5.06 -10.40
N ARG A 70 21.36 -4.98 -11.60
CA ARG A 70 20.93 -3.69 -12.18
C ARG A 70 19.91 -2.98 -11.28
N ALA A 71 18.91 -3.69 -10.77
CA ALA A 71 17.86 -3.15 -9.91
C ALA A 71 18.44 -2.63 -8.59
N ASN A 72 19.35 -3.37 -7.96
CA ASN A 72 20.00 -2.92 -6.74
C ASN A 72 21.01 -1.80 -7.00
N ALA A 73 21.79 -1.86 -8.07
CA ALA A 73 22.69 -0.79 -8.51
C ALA A 73 21.91 0.52 -8.76
N ALA A 74 20.76 0.44 -9.44
CA ALA A 74 19.88 1.57 -9.71
C ALA A 74 19.37 2.25 -8.44
N ARG A 75 19.42 1.62 -7.26
CA ARG A 75 19.03 2.23 -5.97
C ARG A 75 20.11 3.16 -5.40
N PHE A 76 21.38 2.94 -5.74
CA PHE A 76 22.52 3.65 -5.16
C PHE A 76 23.27 4.52 -6.18
N ALA A 77 23.15 4.23 -7.48
CA ALA A 77 23.84 4.95 -8.55
C ALA A 77 23.52 6.46 -8.55
N PRO A 78 24.40 7.32 -9.09
CA PRO A 78 24.11 8.73 -9.29
C PRO A 78 22.81 8.96 -10.05
N ILE A 79 21.94 9.84 -9.56
CA ILE A 79 20.58 10.02 -10.11
C ILE A 79 20.56 10.39 -11.60
N PHE A 80 21.62 11.03 -12.09
CA PHE A 80 21.72 11.52 -13.48
C PHE A 80 21.86 10.40 -14.51
N ILE A 81 22.36 9.22 -14.11
CA ILE A 81 22.55 8.07 -15.02
C ILE A 81 21.44 7.02 -14.93
N VAL A 82 20.65 7.03 -13.84
CA VAL A 82 19.50 6.12 -13.63
C VAL A 82 18.43 6.20 -14.74
N PRO A 83 18.10 7.37 -15.33
CA PRO A 83 17.07 7.48 -16.37
C PRO A 83 17.25 6.56 -17.58
N ARG A 84 18.47 6.11 -17.89
CA ARG A 84 18.71 5.19 -19.02
C ARG A 84 18.06 3.81 -18.83
N LEU A 85 17.73 3.45 -17.59
CA LEU A 85 17.08 2.19 -17.23
C LEU A 85 15.54 2.30 -17.19
N MET A 86 14.96 3.42 -17.64
CA MET A 86 13.50 3.56 -17.74
C MET A 86 12.87 2.53 -18.68
N ASP A 87 13.61 2.10 -19.69
CA ASP A 87 13.19 1.11 -20.69
C ASP A 87 13.92 -0.23 -20.49
N ASP A 88 14.44 -0.51 -19.29
CA ASP A 88 15.06 -1.81 -18.99
C ASP A 88 14.06 -2.94 -19.27
N PRO A 89 14.47 -4.07 -19.88
CA PRO A 89 13.56 -5.17 -20.17
C PRO A 89 12.89 -5.75 -18.92
N ASP A 90 13.55 -5.65 -17.76
CA ASP A 90 13.08 -6.22 -16.51
C ASP A 90 12.27 -5.21 -15.68
N GLU A 91 11.06 -5.60 -15.29
CA GLU A 91 10.14 -4.77 -14.50
C GLU A 91 10.67 -4.46 -13.10
N THR A 92 11.49 -5.33 -12.50
CA THR A 92 12.10 -5.08 -11.18
C THR A 92 13.08 -3.91 -11.26
N VAL A 93 13.83 -3.83 -12.37
CA VAL A 93 14.72 -2.70 -12.64
C VAL A 93 13.91 -1.43 -12.88
N ARG A 94 12.90 -1.46 -13.74
CA ARG A 94 12.03 -0.29 -14.01
C ARG A 94 11.33 0.20 -12.73
N ALA A 95 10.89 -0.69 -11.85
CA ALA A 95 10.30 -0.35 -10.56
C ALA A 95 11.33 0.27 -9.61
N ALA A 96 12.58 -0.21 -9.59
CA ALA A 96 13.67 0.40 -8.81
C ALA A 96 13.99 1.83 -9.30
N VAL A 97 13.98 2.03 -10.62
CA VAL A 97 14.15 3.33 -11.29
C VAL A 97 13.02 4.30 -10.90
N ALA A 98 11.76 3.87 -11.02
CA ALA A 98 10.58 4.67 -10.67
C ALA A 98 10.64 5.21 -9.23
N ARG A 99 11.24 4.47 -8.29
CA ARG A 99 11.42 4.90 -6.89
C ARG A 99 12.39 6.07 -6.71
N ARG A 100 13.21 6.41 -7.71
CA ARG A 100 14.24 7.46 -7.60
C ARG A 100 14.08 8.62 -8.58
N LEU A 101 13.46 8.41 -9.73
CA LEU A 101 13.37 9.43 -10.77
C LEU A 101 12.78 10.77 -10.30
N PRO A 102 13.23 11.90 -10.86
CA PRO A 102 12.54 13.17 -10.69
C PRO A 102 11.12 13.11 -11.28
N ARG A 103 10.19 13.88 -10.71
CA ARG A 103 8.75 13.90 -11.06
C ARG A 103 8.50 13.91 -12.57
N ARG A 104 9.17 14.78 -13.32
CA ARG A 104 9.01 14.91 -14.79
C ARG A 104 9.24 13.59 -15.55
N LEU A 105 10.21 12.78 -15.12
CA LEU A 105 10.49 11.50 -15.76
C LEU A 105 9.57 10.40 -15.22
N LEU A 106 9.25 10.44 -13.94
CA LEU A 106 8.30 9.52 -13.31
C LEU A 106 6.92 9.55 -13.99
N LEU A 107 6.46 10.73 -14.39
CA LEU A 107 5.19 10.91 -15.11
C LEU A 107 5.12 10.10 -16.42
N LYS A 108 6.26 9.84 -17.06
CA LYS A 108 6.34 9.06 -18.30
C LYS A 108 6.17 7.56 -18.05
N MET A 109 6.42 7.09 -16.83
CA MET A 109 6.30 5.67 -16.44
C MET A 109 4.90 5.30 -15.94
N ARG A 110 3.94 6.24 -15.92
CA ARG A 110 2.57 5.97 -15.46
C ARG A 110 1.86 4.88 -16.26
N GLY A 111 2.22 4.74 -17.54
CA GLY A 111 1.65 3.73 -18.44
C GLY A 111 2.55 2.51 -18.61
N ASP A 112 3.48 2.22 -17.69
CA ASP A 112 4.31 1.01 -17.77
C ASP A 112 3.40 -0.23 -17.87
N PRO A 113 3.71 -1.22 -18.72
CA PRO A 113 2.91 -2.44 -18.85
C PRO A 113 2.83 -3.23 -17.54
N ASP A 114 3.86 -3.18 -16.69
CA ASP A 114 3.90 -3.93 -15.45
C ASP A 114 3.25 -3.19 -14.27
N ARG A 115 2.43 -3.90 -13.50
CA ARG A 115 1.70 -3.31 -12.36
C ARG A 115 2.62 -2.87 -11.23
N GLU A 116 3.73 -3.56 -10.95
CA GLU A 116 4.63 -3.22 -9.85
C GLU A 116 5.36 -1.91 -10.14
N VAL A 117 5.67 -1.66 -11.42
CA VAL A 117 6.18 -0.35 -11.86
C VAL A 117 5.13 0.73 -11.65
N ARG A 118 3.87 0.51 -12.06
CA ARG A 118 2.78 1.48 -11.84
C ARG A 118 2.49 1.72 -10.35
N ILE A 119 2.60 0.70 -9.49
CA ILE A 119 2.53 0.84 -8.03
C ILE A 119 3.69 1.69 -7.50
N ALA A 120 4.92 1.46 -7.98
CA ALA A 120 6.09 2.27 -7.61
C ALA A 120 5.93 3.74 -8.04
N VAL A 121 5.35 3.98 -9.22
CA VAL A 121 4.98 5.32 -9.72
C VAL A 121 3.92 5.97 -8.84
N ALA A 122 2.80 5.30 -8.60
CA ALA A 122 1.71 5.80 -7.75
C ALA A 122 2.17 6.10 -6.32
N SER A 123 3.18 5.37 -5.83
CA SER A 123 3.78 5.59 -4.50
C SER A 123 4.64 6.85 -4.38
N ARG A 124 4.85 7.58 -5.48
CA ARG A 124 5.66 8.81 -5.49
C ARG A 124 4.99 10.00 -6.17
N LEU A 125 3.98 9.77 -7.00
CA LEU A 125 3.16 10.85 -7.52
C LEU A 125 2.28 11.46 -6.42
N GLU A 126 1.90 12.71 -6.66
CA GLU A 126 1.13 13.56 -5.75
C GLU A 126 0.00 14.25 -6.52
N ASP A 127 -1.03 14.66 -5.77
CA ASP A 127 -2.14 15.48 -6.25
C ASP A 127 -2.77 15.00 -7.57
N ALA A 128 -2.92 15.92 -8.53
CA ALA A 128 -3.54 15.68 -9.82
C ALA A 128 -2.78 14.67 -10.69
N ASP A 129 -1.50 14.40 -10.42
CA ASP A 129 -0.72 13.46 -11.23
C ASP A 129 -1.18 12.01 -11.05
N LEU A 130 -1.84 11.71 -9.93
CA LEU A 130 -2.46 10.42 -9.64
C LEU A 130 -3.77 10.22 -10.40
N SER A 131 -4.40 11.27 -10.92
CA SER A 131 -5.73 11.20 -11.55
C SER A 131 -5.84 10.13 -12.64
N PRO A 132 -4.86 9.97 -13.56
CA PRO A 132 -4.94 8.92 -14.59
C PRO A 132 -4.90 7.49 -14.03
N LEU A 133 -4.32 7.29 -12.84
CA LEU A 133 -4.19 5.97 -12.20
C LEU A 133 -5.42 5.59 -11.36
N MET A 134 -6.37 6.51 -11.16
CA MET A 134 -7.62 6.23 -10.44
C MET A 134 -8.50 5.20 -11.15
N ARG A 135 -8.28 4.98 -12.45
CA ARG A 135 -8.95 3.97 -13.29
C ARG A 135 -7.97 2.94 -13.84
N ASP A 136 -6.85 2.73 -13.16
CA ASP A 136 -5.90 1.68 -13.57
C ASP A 136 -6.62 0.33 -13.64
N PRO A 137 -6.34 -0.53 -14.64
CA PRO A 137 -6.96 -1.86 -14.69
C PRO A 137 -6.60 -2.74 -13.49
N ASP A 138 -5.47 -2.48 -12.83
CA ASP A 138 -5.02 -3.25 -11.68
C ASP A 138 -5.53 -2.67 -10.35
N TYR A 139 -6.23 -3.50 -9.58
CA TYR A 139 -6.81 -3.09 -8.30
C TYR A 139 -5.75 -2.62 -7.29
N SER A 140 -4.53 -3.18 -7.31
CA SER A 140 -3.47 -2.79 -6.37
C SER A 140 -2.93 -1.40 -6.67
N VAL A 141 -2.93 -0.99 -7.95
CA VAL A 141 -2.62 0.39 -8.35
C VAL A 141 -3.74 1.31 -7.88
N ARG A 142 -5.01 0.98 -8.16
CA ARG A 142 -6.14 1.81 -7.73
C ARG A 142 -6.21 1.95 -6.20
N LEU A 143 -5.96 0.88 -5.44
CA LEU A 143 -5.89 0.93 -3.98
C LEU A 143 -4.73 1.83 -3.50
N ARG A 144 -3.56 1.73 -4.14
CA ARG A 144 -2.43 2.64 -3.85
C ARG A 144 -2.79 4.10 -4.09
N VAL A 145 -3.54 4.38 -5.15
CA VAL A 145 -4.05 5.71 -5.50
C VAL A 145 -5.08 6.18 -4.47
N ALA A 146 -6.07 5.34 -4.13
CA ALA A 146 -7.12 5.64 -3.15
C ALA A 146 -6.57 5.96 -1.76
N ARG A 147 -5.38 5.44 -1.39
CA ARG A 147 -4.66 5.79 -0.15
C ARG A 147 -3.97 7.14 -0.16
N ARG A 148 -3.69 7.68 -1.35
CA ARG A 148 -2.76 8.82 -1.52
C ARG A 148 -3.39 10.05 -2.14
N VAL A 149 -4.44 9.91 -2.96
CA VAL A 149 -5.09 11.08 -3.57
C VAL A 149 -5.63 12.02 -2.50
N PRO A 150 -5.62 13.35 -2.75
CA PRO A 150 -6.29 14.32 -1.89
C PRO A 150 -7.77 13.96 -1.68
N GLU A 151 -8.32 14.31 -0.52
CA GLU A 151 -9.70 13.95 -0.14
C GLU A 151 -10.73 14.43 -1.17
N GLY A 152 -10.54 15.62 -1.73
CA GLY A 152 -11.42 16.19 -2.76
C GLY A 152 -11.47 15.39 -4.08
N MET A 153 -10.56 14.45 -4.30
CA MET A 153 -10.55 13.57 -5.47
C MET A 153 -11.20 12.21 -5.21
N LEU A 154 -11.36 11.80 -3.95
CA LEU A 154 -11.96 10.51 -3.58
C LEU A 154 -13.40 10.29 -4.10
N PRO A 155 -14.26 11.30 -4.31
CA PRO A 155 -15.57 11.09 -4.92
C PRO A 155 -15.50 10.40 -6.28
N ALA A 156 -14.41 10.54 -7.05
CA ALA A 156 -14.28 9.85 -8.33
C ALA A 156 -13.98 8.34 -8.20
N MET A 157 -13.73 7.82 -7.00
CA MET A 157 -13.45 6.40 -6.71
C MET A 157 -14.51 5.74 -5.81
N MET A 158 -15.54 6.48 -5.39
CA MET A 158 -16.56 5.98 -4.44
C MET A 158 -17.40 4.81 -4.98
N HIS A 159 -17.40 4.61 -6.30
CA HIS A 159 -18.09 3.53 -6.98
C HIS A 159 -17.12 2.55 -7.65
N ASP A 160 -15.89 2.42 -7.13
CA ASP A 160 -14.97 1.39 -7.61
C ASP A 160 -15.62 0.00 -7.50
N GLU A 161 -15.34 -0.88 -8.46
CA GLU A 161 -15.86 -2.24 -8.46
C GLU A 161 -15.38 -3.04 -7.24
N ASP A 162 -14.17 -2.73 -6.74
CA ASP A 162 -13.56 -3.45 -5.63
C ASP A 162 -14.00 -2.85 -4.26
N PRO A 163 -14.60 -3.66 -3.38
CA PRO A 163 -15.06 -3.19 -2.07
C PRO A 163 -13.93 -2.76 -1.14
N GLU A 164 -12.69 -3.24 -1.29
CA GLU A 164 -11.54 -2.76 -0.49
C GLU A 164 -11.17 -1.32 -0.89
N ILE A 165 -11.33 -0.96 -2.16
CA ILE A 165 -11.11 0.41 -2.62
C ILE A 165 -12.22 1.31 -2.11
N ARG A 166 -13.48 0.90 -2.21
CA ARG A 166 -14.60 1.66 -1.62
C ARG A 166 -14.47 1.79 -0.11
N LEU A 167 -13.93 0.78 0.58
CA LEU A 167 -13.63 0.85 2.01
C LEU A 167 -12.54 1.88 2.30
N GLU A 168 -11.45 1.89 1.55
CA GLU A 168 -10.40 2.92 1.67
C GLU A 168 -10.95 4.32 1.40
N VAL A 169 -11.80 4.47 0.38
CA VAL A 169 -12.50 5.73 0.08
C VAL A 169 -13.39 6.14 1.25
N ALA A 170 -14.23 5.26 1.77
CA ALA A 170 -15.11 5.54 2.90
C ALA A 170 -14.35 5.93 4.18
N ASN A 171 -13.10 5.47 4.35
CA ASN A 171 -12.26 5.88 5.48
C ASN A 171 -11.75 7.32 5.37
N ARG A 172 -11.56 7.82 4.15
CA ARG A 172 -10.86 9.10 3.89
C ARG A 172 -11.75 10.20 3.31
N ILE A 173 -12.83 9.85 2.64
CA ILE A 173 -13.68 10.81 1.91
C ILE A 173 -14.28 11.84 2.86
N GLY A 174 -14.42 13.09 2.41
CA GLY A 174 -15.03 14.16 3.20
C GLY A 174 -16.48 13.87 3.60
N LEU A 175 -16.93 14.44 4.72
CA LEU A 175 -18.27 14.20 5.27
C LEU A 175 -19.41 14.60 4.32
N ASP A 176 -19.16 15.55 3.43
CA ASP A 176 -20.13 16.01 2.42
C ASP A 176 -20.52 14.89 1.44
N TRP A 177 -19.62 13.94 1.19
CA TRP A 177 -19.84 12.82 0.28
C TRP A 177 -20.09 11.49 1.01
N LEU A 178 -19.70 11.39 2.29
CA LEU A 178 -19.75 10.15 3.04
C LEU A 178 -21.16 9.53 3.08
N MET A 179 -22.21 10.36 3.18
CA MET A 179 -23.59 9.89 3.20
C MET A 179 -23.97 9.15 1.90
N SER A 180 -23.37 9.50 0.76
CA SER A 180 -23.64 8.82 -0.50
C SER A 180 -23.15 7.37 -0.54
N MET A 181 -22.33 6.95 0.43
CA MET A 181 -21.85 5.57 0.60
C MET A 181 -22.65 4.78 1.64
N ALA A 182 -23.69 5.37 2.24
CA ALA A 182 -24.50 4.73 3.28
C ALA A 182 -25.26 3.49 2.79
N TRP A 183 -25.43 3.32 1.48
CA TRP A 183 -26.10 2.17 0.85
C TRP A 183 -25.13 1.31 0.02
N ASP A 184 -23.83 1.34 0.32
CA ASP A 184 -22.87 0.45 -0.34
C ASP A 184 -23.27 -1.02 -0.13
N ASP A 185 -23.07 -1.87 -1.14
CA ASP A 185 -23.37 -3.31 -1.03
C ASP A 185 -22.55 -3.99 0.08
N SER A 186 -21.34 -3.48 0.37
CA SER A 186 -20.46 -4.00 1.41
C SER A 186 -20.83 -3.47 2.79
N ALA A 187 -21.21 -4.37 3.70
CA ALA A 187 -21.46 -4.03 5.11
C ALA A 187 -20.23 -3.39 5.79
N ARG A 188 -19.00 -3.77 5.39
CA ARG A 188 -17.76 -3.15 5.91
C ARG A 188 -17.66 -1.68 5.53
N VAL A 189 -18.07 -1.32 4.31
CA VAL A 189 -18.12 0.09 3.87
C VAL A 189 -19.19 0.86 4.65
N ARG A 190 -20.41 0.31 4.75
CA ARG A 190 -21.51 0.93 5.52
C ARG A 190 -21.17 1.07 6.99
N MET A 191 -20.41 0.14 7.56
CA MET A 191 -19.91 0.24 8.94
C MET A 191 -18.94 1.41 9.11
N VAL A 192 -18.00 1.63 8.19
CA VAL A 192 -17.10 2.80 8.21
C VAL A 192 -17.91 4.10 8.09
N VAL A 193 -18.92 4.13 7.22
CA VAL A 193 -19.85 5.26 7.09
C VAL A 193 -20.56 5.52 8.43
N ALA A 194 -21.12 4.47 9.05
CA ALA A 194 -21.79 4.55 10.35
C ALA A 194 -20.85 4.97 11.49
N ARG A 195 -19.54 4.69 11.40
CA ARG A 195 -18.54 5.13 12.40
C ARG A 195 -18.14 6.59 12.20
N ARG A 196 -18.15 7.11 10.97
CA ARG A 196 -17.64 8.46 10.64
C ARG A 196 -18.74 9.52 10.55
N LEU A 197 -19.98 9.16 10.21
CA LEU A 197 -21.07 10.13 10.11
C LEU A 197 -21.31 10.85 11.46
N PRO A 198 -21.71 12.13 11.45
CA PRO A 198 -22.23 12.79 12.64
C PRO A 198 -23.43 12.03 13.23
N PRO A 199 -23.57 11.94 14.57
CA PRO A 199 -24.65 11.21 15.21
C PRO A 199 -26.05 11.52 14.68
N GLU A 200 -26.32 12.78 14.37
CA GLU A 200 -27.63 13.28 13.91
C GLU A 200 -28.01 12.73 12.52
N LYS A 201 -27.03 12.23 11.76
CA LYS A 201 -27.23 11.63 10.43
C LYS A 201 -27.38 10.11 10.47
N LEU A 202 -27.19 9.47 11.62
CA LEU A 202 -27.19 8.00 11.73
C LEU A 202 -28.59 7.36 11.68
N SER A 203 -29.64 8.16 11.84
CA SER A 203 -31.03 7.70 11.74
C SER A 203 -31.33 6.98 10.41
N ALA A 204 -30.64 7.37 9.33
CA ALA A 204 -30.75 6.72 8.02
C ALA A 204 -30.27 5.24 8.00
N LEU A 205 -29.46 4.82 8.98
CA LEU A 205 -28.83 3.50 9.06
C LEU A 205 -29.44 2.59 10.15
N THR A 206 -30.49 3.03 10.84
CA THR A 206 -31.13 2.22 11.91
C THR A 206 -31.76 0.93 11.37
N GLY A 207 -32.13 0.91 10.09
CA GLY A 207 -32.70 -0.25 9.41
C GLY A 207 -31.70 -1.05 8.58
N ASP A 208 -30.38 -0.89 8.77
CA ASP A 208 -29.39 -1.63 7.99
C ASP A 208 -29.60 -3.15 8.13
N ALA A 209 -29.43 -3.89 7.04
CA ALA A 209 -29.57 -5.34 7.06
C ALA A 209 -28.51 -6.02 7.94
N ASP A 210 -27.30 -5.44 8.00
CA ASP A 210 -26.19 -5.96 8.79
C ASP A 210 -26.25 -5.46 10.24
N TRP A 211 -26.27 -6.40 11.18
CA TRP A 211 -26.41 -6.07 12.59
C TRP A 211 -25.18 -5.35 13.17
N CYS A 212 -23.98 -5.53 12.60
CA CYS A 212 -22.79 -4.80 13.04
C CYS A 212 -22.94 -3.31 12.71
N VAL A 213 -23.51 -2.97 11.55
CA VAL A 213 -23.83 -1.57 11.22
C VAL A 213 -24.85 -1.01 12.20
N ARG A 214 -25.95 -1.74 12.46
CA ARG A 214 -26.96 -1.33 13.43
C ARG A 214 -26.40 -1.20 14.85
N PHE A 215 -25.44 -2.04 15.24
CA PHE A 215 -24.74 -1.95 16.52
C PHE A 215 -23.93 -0.66 16.64
N VAL A 216 -23.19 -0.27 15.59
CA VAL A 216 -22.48 1.02 15.54
C VAL A 216 -23.46 2.18 15.64
N VAL A 217 -24.59 2.12 14.91
CA VAL A 217 -25.65 3.13 14.99
C VAL A 217 -26.21 3.20 16.41
N ALA A 218 -26.62 2.09 17.01
CA ALA A 218 -27.13 2.02 18.38
C ALA A 218 -26.13 2.59 19.40
N SER A 219 -24.83 2.48 19.15
CA SER A 219 -23.77 2.96 20.04
C SER A 219 -23.51 4.47 19.93
N ARG A 220 -23.92 5.11 18.83
CA ARG A 220 -23.60 6.53 18.54
C ARG A 220 -24.81 7.44 18.38
N LEU A 221 -25.96 6.91 17.95
CA LEU A 221 -27.20 7.68 17.71
C LEU A 221 -27.64 8.44 18.97
N PRO A 222 -28.21 9.66 18.87
CA PRO A 222 -28.72 10.39 20.01
C PRO A 222 -29.75 9.56 20.82
N PRO A 223 -29.75 9.61 22.17
CA PRO A 223 -30.64 8.80 22.99
C PRO A 223 -32.14 8.91 22.67
N GLU A 224 -32.58 10.10 22.27
CA GLU A 224 -33.94 10.41 21.84
C GLU A 224 -34.37 9.64 20.59
N ASP A 225 -33.42 9.28 19.72
CA ASP A 225 -33.66 8.59 18.45
C ASP A 225 -33.46 7.07 18.55
N LEU A 226 -33.10 6.53 19.73
CA LEU A 226 -32.81 5.09 19.91
C LEU A 226 -34.05 4.19 19.92
N ALA A 227 -35.26 4.75 19.97
CA ALA A 227 -36.51 3.99 20.08
C ALA A 227 -36.65 2.85 19.03
N PRO A 228 -36.25 3.00 17.75
CA PRO A 228 -36.34 1.92 16.77
C PRO A 228 -35.43 0.72 17.06
N LEU A 229 -34.35 0.91 17.83
CA LEU A 229 -33.34 -0.12 18.10
C LEU A 229 -33.56 -0.82 19.45
N THR A 230 -34.50 -0.37 20.29
CA THR A 230 -34.78 -1.01 21.59
C THR A 230 -35.52 -2.33 21.48
N GLU A 231 -35.98 -2.69 20.28
CA GLU A 231 -36.61 -3.97 19.94
C GLU A 231 -35.87 -4.68 18.79
N ASP A 232 -34.59 -4.37 18.58
CA ASP A 232 -33.79 -5.00 17.53
C ASP A 232 -33.77 -6.53 17.71
N PRO A 233 -33.85 -7.34 16.63
CA PRO A 233 -33.78 -8.79 16.73
C PRO A 233 -32.45 -9.30 17.30
N VAL A 234 -31.37 -8.52 17.22
CA VAL A 234 -30.06 -8.89 17.78
C VAL A 234 -29.91 -8.33 19.19
N ASP A 235 -29.69 -9.24 20.14
CA ASP A 235 -29.62 -8.94 21.59
C ASP A 235 -28.58 -7.86 21.93
N ASP A 236 -27.42 -7.87 21.30
CA ASP A 236 -26.35 -6.89 21.54
C ASP A 236 -26.76 -5.47 21.13
N VAL A 237 -27.40 -5.34 19.95
CA VAL A 237 -27.92 -4.06 19.45
C VAL A 237 -29.00 -3.54 20.39
N ARG A 238 -29.96 -4.41 20.73
CA ARG A 238 -31.07 -4.10 21.63
C ARG A 238 -30.60 -3.65 23.01
N THR A 239 -29.63 -4.37 23.57
CA THR A 239 -29.05 -4.09 24.89
C THR A 239 -28.35 -2.74 24.92
N VAL A 240 -27.54 -2.44 23.90
CA VAL A 240 -26.87 -1.12 23.78
C VAL A 240 -27.90 0.01 23.67
N ALA A 241 -28.91 -0.15 22.81
CA ALA A 241 -29.94 0.87 22.62
C ALA A 241 -30.73 1.15 23.92
N GLN A 242 -31.16 0.11 24.63
CA GLN A 242 -31.91 0.25 25.89
C GLN A 242 -31.08 0.91 26.98
N LYS A 243 -29.80 0.50 27.15
CA LYS A 243 -28.89 1.11 28.13
C LYS A 243 -28.68 2.60 27.86
N ARG A 244 -28.31 2.95 26.62
CA ARG A 244 -28.03 4.35 26.25
C ARG A 244 -29.28 5.22 26.35
N ARG A 245 -30.45 4.70 25.97
CA ARG A 245 -31.74 5.41 26.12
C ARG A 245 -32.10 5.66 27.60
N ALA A 246 -31.69 4.78 28.50
CA ALA A 246 -31.84 4.96 29.95
C ALA A 246 -30.76 5.86 30.59
N GLY A 247 -29.86 6.44 29.81
CA GLY A 247 -28.75 7.26 30.31
C GLY A 247 -27.61 6.45 30.94
N LEU A 248 -27.60 5.13 30.77
CA LEU A 248 -26.52 4.26 31.25
C LEU A 248 -25.38 4.22 30.23
N PRO A 249 -24.11 4.17 30.68
CA PRO A 249 -22.99 4.01 29.78
C PRO A 249 -23.12 2.71 29.00
N ALA A 250 -22.90 2.77 27.69
CA ALA A 250 -22.71 1.57 26.89
C ALA A 250 -21.47 0.85 27.44
N THR A 251 -21.62 -0.41 27.85
CA THR A 251 -20.47 -1.25 28.22
C THR A 251 -19.52 -1.32 27.02
N GLY A 252 -18.26 -0.96 27.25
CA GLY A 252 -17.33 -0.45 26.25
C GLY A 252 -17.01 -1.37 25.06
N ASP A 253 -16.72 -0.71 23.94
CA ASP A 253 -15.67 -1.01 22.97
C ASP A 253 -15.51 -2.45 22.47
N LEU A 254 -16.62 -3.16 22.25
CA LEU A 254 -16.63 -4.26 21.29
C LEU A 254 -17.38 -3.78 20.04
N ILE A 255 -16.80 -2.82 19.32
CA ILE A 255 -17.21 -2.65 17.94
C ILE A 255 -16.59 -3.84 17.19
N PRO A 256 -17.39 -4.77 16.62
CA PRO A 256 -16.83 -5.89 15.86
C PRO A 256 -15.86 -5.37 14.80
N ASP A 257 -14.69 -6.00 14.68
CA ASP A 257 -13.70 -5.74 13.62
C ASP A 257 -14.28 -6.02 12.22
#